data_AF-A0A8S9LNT9-F1
#
_entry.id   AF-A0A8S9LNT9-F1
#
_cell.length_a   1.000
_cell.length_b   1.000
_cell.length_c   1.000
_cell.angle_alpha   90.00
_cell.angle_beta   90.00
_cell.angle_gamma   90.00
#
_symmetry.space_group_name_H-M   'P 1'
#
loop_
_entity.id
_entity.type
_entity.pdbx_description
1 polymer ?
#
loop_
_entity_poly.entity_id
_entity_poly.type
_entity_poly.pdbx_seq_one_letter_code
_entity_poly.pdbx_strand_id
1 'polypeptide(L)'
;MAGLQEFFYDQVPSELRSVGMAMNLSIYGAGNFLSSFMISFIDRATSQSGQTSWFDNDLNKAHLDYFYWLLASLSFIGLAFYMWFAKSYVYNRSNT
;
A
#
# COMPACT_ATOMS: atom_id res chain seq x y z
N MET A 1 -15.41 -10.06 -10.91
CA MET A 1 -14.16 -9.67 -11.61
C MET A 1 -14.27 -9.67 -13.13
N ALA A 2 -15.47 -9.77 -13.74
CA ALA A 2 -15.61 -9.74 -15.20
C ALA A 2 -16.11 -8.37 -15.73
N GLY A 3 -17.15 -7.80 -15.11
CA GLY A 3 -17.82 -6.60 -15.67
C GLY A 3 -16.99 -5.31 -15.75
N LEU A 4 -16.11 -5.06 -14.80
CA LEU A 4 -15.21 -3.89 -14.85
C LEU A 4 -14.11 -4.05 -15.91
N GLN A 5 -13.73 -5.30 -16.20
CA GLN A 5 -12.68 -5.63 -17.16
C GLN A 5 -13.19 -5.54 -18.61
N GLU A 6 -14.47 -5.87 -18.85
CA GLU A 6 -15.19 -5.64 -20.12
C GLU A 6 -15.43 -4.16 -20.39
N PHE A 7 -15.90 -3.40 -19.40
CA PHE A 7 -16.14 -1.96 -19.57
C PHE A 7 -14.86 -1.20 -19.93
N PHE A 8 -13.72 -1.57 -19.34
CA PHE A 8 -12.41 -1.00 -19.67
C PHE A 8 -11.84 -1.49 -21.01
N TYR A 9 -12.24 -2.66 -21.51
CA TYR A 9 -11.84 -3.15 -22.84
C TYR A 9 -12.46 -2.30 -23.95
N ASP A 10 -13.71 -1.87 -23.75
CA ASP A 10 -14.48 -1.06 -24.71
C ASP A 10 -14.25 0.45 -24.58
N GLN A 11 -13.99 0.97 -23.39
CA GLN A 11 -13.97 2.43 -23.13
C GLN A 11 -12.57 3.05 -23.02
N VAL A 12 -11.49 2.26 -22.99
CA VAL A 12 -10.12 2.78 -22.87
C VAL A 12 -9.37 2.62 -24.19
N PRO A 13 -8.74 3.68 -24.73
CA PRO A 13 -7.91 3.59 -25.94
C PRO A 13 -6.89 2.46 -25.78
N SER A 14 -6.74 1.62 -26.80
CA SER A 14 -5.84 0.45 -26.80
C SER A 14 -4.41 0.78 -26.35
N GLU A 15 -3.98 2.03 -26.59
CA GLU A 15 -2.68 2.59 -26.24
C GLU A 15 -2.47 2.81 -24.73
N LEU A 16 -3.51 3.13 -23.96
CA LEU A 16 -3.40 3.44 -22.51
C LEU A 16 -3.61 2.20 -21.62
N ARG A 17 -4.10 1.12 -22.19
CA ARG A 17 -4.38 -0.10 -21.45
C ARG A 17 -3.12 -0.78 -20.91
N SER A 18 -2.06 -0.85 -21.72
CA SER A 18 -0.77 -1.40 -21.32
C SER A 18 -0.15 -0.57 -20.20
N VAL A 19 -0.30 0.76 -20.24
CA VAL A 19 0.13 1.69 -19.19
C VAL A 19 -0.64 1.44 -17.90
N GLY A 20 -1.97 1.30 -17.96
CA GLY A 20 -2.79 0.99 -16.79
C GLY A 20 -2.43 -0.35 -16.14
N MET A 21 -2.17 -1.39 -16.95
CA MET A 21 -1.69 -2.68 -16.42
C MET A 21 -0.28 -2.57 -15.83
N ALA A 22 0.64 -1.89 -16.50
CA ALA A 22 2.01 -1.69 -16.02
C ALA A 22 2.01 -0.93 -14.69
N MET A 23 1.20 0.12 -14.57
CA MET A 23 1.04 0.91 -13.35
C MET A 23 0.48 0.07 -12.20
N ASN A 24 -0.50 -0.81 -12.47
CA ASN A 24 -1.01 -1.75 -11.48
C ASN A 24 0.10 -2.73 -11.02
N LEU A 25 0.85 -3.29 -11.97
CA LEU A 25 2.00 -4.15 -11.67
C LEU A 25 3.06 -3.42 -10.83
N SER A 26 3.33 -2.16 -11.15
CA SER A 26 4.25 -1.32 -10.39
C SER A 26 3.76 -1.05 -8.98
N ILE A 27 2.46 -0.87 -8.75
CA ILE A 27 1.87 -0.73 -7.41
C ILE A 27 2.12 -2.01 -6.60
N TYR A 28 1.87 -3.19 -7.17
CA TYR A 28 2.18 -4.45 -6.51
C TYR A 28 3.68 -4.60 -6.21
N GLY A 29 4.56 -4.25 -7.15
CA GLY A 29 6.00 -4.27 -6.96
C GLY A 29 6.45 -3.34 -5.84
N ALA A 30 5.98 -2.09 -5.85
CA ALA A 30 6.27 -1.10 -4.81
C ALA A 30 5.76 -1.55 -3.43
N GLY A 31 4.58 -2.17 -3.38
CA GLY A 31 4.04 -2.77 -2.14
C GLY A 31 4.96 -3.86 -1.58
N ASN A 32 5.50 -4.74 -2.43
CA ASN A 32 6.46 -5.77 -1.99
C ASN A 32 7.76 -5.17 -1.45
N PHE A 33 8.31 -4.14 -2.10
CA PHE A 33 9.48 -3.43 -1.58
C PHE A 33 9.21 -2.78 -0.23
N LEU A 34 8.04 -2.13 -0.08
CA LEU A 34 7.64 -1.50 1.17
C LEU A 34 7.50 -2.53 2.30
N SER A 35 6.88 -3.69 2.02
CA SER A 35 6.79 -4.79 2.98
C SER A 35 8.17 -5.28 3.44
N SER A 36 9.09 -5.54 2.51
CA SER A 36 10.46 -5.95 2.84
C SER A 36 11.21 -4.88 3.65
N PHE A 37 11.03 -3.60 3.29
CA PHE A 37 11.61 -2.49 4.03
C PHE A 37 11.07 -2.41 5.46
N MET A 38 9.76 -2.55 5.65
CA MET A 38 9.13 -2.57 6.98
C MET A 38 9.66 -3.71 7.84
N ILE A 39 9.75 -4.92 7.28
CA ILE A 39 10.28 -6.08 8.00
C ILE A 39 11.72 -5.82 8.43
N SER A 40 12.57 -5.33 7.52
CA SER A 40 13.98 -5.03 7.85
C SER A 40 14.10 -3.90 8.87
N PHE A 41 13.25 -2.88 8.81
CA PHE A 41 13.23 -1.80 9.79
C PHE A 41 12.82 -2.30 11.18
N ILE A 42 11.78 -3.13 11.28
CA ILE A 42 11.33 -3.73 12.54
C ILE A 42 12.40 -4.67 13.10
N ASP A 43 13.01 -5.50 12.26
CA ASP A 43 14.09 -6.40 12.65
C ASP A 43 15.28 -5.61 13.22
N ARG A 44 15.67 -4.51 12.57
CA ARG A 44 16.75 -3.65 13.06
C ARG A 44 16.38 -2.87 14.33
N ALA A 45 15.15 -2.40 14.45
CA ALA A 45 14.68 -1.69 15.65
C ALA A 45 14.54 -2.62 16.86
N THR A 46 14.13 -3.88 16.64
CA THR A 46 13.87 -4.85 17.70
C THR A 46 15.13 -5.64 18.09
N SER A 47 16.03 -5.92 17.13
CA SER A 47 17.28 -6.66 17.39
C SER A 47 18.27 -5.92 18.32
N GLN A 48 18.15 -4.60 18.47
CA GLN A 48 18.99 -3.82 19.38
C GLN A 48 18.66 -4.02 20.87
N SER A 49 17.47 -4.55 21.23
CA SER A 49 17.02 -4.54 22.63
C SER A 49 17.23 -5.83 23.41
N GLY A 50 17.76 -6.90 22.80
CA GLY A 50 17.96 -8.18 23.48
C GLY A 50 16.68 -8.85 24.01
N GLN A 51 15.50 -8.34 23.62
CA GLN A 51 14.19 -8.90 23.96
C GLN A 51 13.52 -9.53 22.73
N THR A 52 12.65 -10.49 23.02
CA THR A 52 11.82 -11.29 22.11
C THR A 52 11.38 -10.52 20.85
N SER A 53 11.74 -11.06 19.68
CA SER A 53 11.35 -10.51 18.38
C SER A 53 9.82 -10.35 18.30
N TRP A 54 9.32 -9.33 17.59
CA TRP A 54 7.87 -9.19 17.34
C TRP A 54 7.27 -10.43 16.64
N PHE A 55 8.12 -11.20 15.95
CA PHE A 55 7.81 -12.48 15.32
C PHE A 55 8.48 -13.62 16.08
N ASP A 56 8.28 -13.68 17.40
CA ASP A 56 8.71 -14.84 18.18
C ASP A 56 7.88 -16.08 17.81
N ASN A 57 8.47 -17.27 17.92
CA ASN A 57 7.81 -18.53 17.58
C ASN A 57 6.69 -18.88 18.59
N ASP A 58 6.66 -18.19 19.72
CA ASP A 58 5.68 -18.36 20.79
C ASP A 58 4.65 -17.21 20.69
N LEU A 59 3.48 -17.49 20.11
CA LEU A 59 2.40 -16.52 19.86
C LEU A 59 1.91 -15.79 21.13
N ASN A 60 2.11 -16.38 22.32
CA ASN A 60 1.78 -15.74 23.60
C ASN A 60 2.81 -14.67 24.02
N LYS A 61 4.00 -14.66 23.41
CA LYS A 61 5.06 -13.67 23.63
C LYS A 61 5.28 -12.76 22.42
N ALA A 62 4.79 -13.17 21.25
CA ALA A 62 4.84 -12.37 20.04
C ALA A 62 3.91 -11.16 20.17
N HIS A 63 4.49 -9.97 20.25
CA HIS A 63 3.76 -8.70 20.28
C HIS A 63 3.27 -8.30 18.88
N LEU A 64 2.41 -9.13 18.29
CA LEU A 64 1.74 -8.87 17.01
C LEU A 64 0.89 -7.60 17.05
N ASP A 65 0.41 -7.21 18.23
CA ASP A 65 -0.31 -5.98 18.49
C ASP A 65 0.48 -4.73 18.06
N TYR A 66 1.79 -4.67 18.30
CA TYR A 66 2.60 -3.55 17.83
C TYR A 66 2.76 -3.52 16.31
N PHE A 67 2.87 -4.69 15.67
CA PHE A 67 2.90 -4.77 14.20
C PHE A 67 1.62 -4.22 13.59
N TYR A 68 0.46 -4.61 14.12
CA TYR A 68 -0.82 -4.09 13.64
C TYR A 68 -1.03 -2.61 13.93
N TRP A 69 -0.56 -2.10 15.07
CA TRP A 69 -0.58 -0.65 15.36
C TRP A 69 0.28 0.16 14.38
N LEU A 70 1.45 -0.36 14.02
CA LEU A 70 2.32 0.23 13.02
C LEU A 70 1.65 0.22 11.64
N LEU A 71 1.06 -0.92 11.25
CA LEU A 71 0.33 -1.05 9.99
C LEU A 71 -0.88 -0.11 9.91
N ALA A 72 -1.62 0.05 11.01
CA ALA A 72 -2.76 0.96 11.11
C ALA A 72 -2.31 2.42 10.97
N SER A 73 -1.22 2.80 11.62
CA SER A 73 -0.64 4.15 11.51
C SER A 73 -0.18 4.45 10.08
N LEU A 74 0.50 3.49 9.44
CA LEU A 74 0.92 3.63 8.04
C LEU A 74 -0.27 3.75 7.08
N SER A 75 -1.32 2.95 7.31
CA SER A 75 -2.56 3.03 6.52
C SER A 75 -3.26 4.37 6.67
N PHE A 76 -3.30 4.92 7.90
CA PHE A 76 -3.84 6.25 8.15
C PHE A 76 -3.05 7.35 7.44
N ILE A 77 -1.71 7.28 7.46
CA ILE A 77 -0.84 8.20 6.72
C ILE A 77 -1.11 8.09 5.21
N GLY A 78 -1.20 6.87 4.67
CA GLY A 78 -1.54 6.65 3.26
C GLY A 78 -2.90 7.24 2.87
N LEU A 79 -3.91 7.07 3.73
CA LEU A 79 -5.23 7.65 3.55
C LEU A 79 -5.20 9.19 3.62
N ALA A 80 -4.40 9.78 4.51
CA ALA A 80 -4.20 11.22 4.58
C ALA A 80 -3.56 11.79 3.31
N PHE A 81 -2.52 11.12 2.78
CA PHE A 81 -1.92 11.49 1.49
C PHE A 81 -2.94 11.37 0.35
N TYR A 82 -3.70 10.27 0.31
CA TYR A 82 -4.75 10.10 -0.69
C TYR A 82 -5.78 11.23 -0.63
N MET A 83 -6.27 11.59 0.56
CA MET A 83 -7.21 12.70 0.72
C MET A 83 -6.60 14.05 0.33
N TRP A 84 -5.31 14.28 0.62
CA TRP A 84 -4.61 15.49 0.22
C TRP A 84 -4.50 15.58 -1.31
N PHE A 85 -4.08 14.50 -1.98
CA PHE A 85 -4.07 14.44 -3.44
C PHE A 85 -5.47 14.57 -4.04
N ALA A 86 -6.48 13.91 -3.46
CA ALA A 86 -7.87 14.01 -3.90
C ALA A 86 -8.43 15.43 -3.77
N LYS A 87 -8.08 16.17 -2.71
CA LYS A 87 -8.43 17.58 -2.57
C LYS A 87 -7.65 18.49 -3.51
N SER A 88 -6.38 18.18 -3.77
CA SER A 88 -5.53 18.93 -4.69
C SER A 88 -5.83 18.62 -6.16
N TYR A 89 -6.51 17.50 -6.44
CA TYR A 89 -7.01 17.17 -7.75
C TYR A 89 -8.16 18.13 -8.06
N VAL A 90 -7.81 19.22 -8.74
CA VAL A 90 -8.78 20.19 -9.22
C VAL A 90 -9.81 19.43 -10.04
N TYR A 91 -11.04 19.35 -9.52
CA TYR A 91 -12.18 18.99 -10.34
C TYR A 91 -12.28 20.07 -11.40
N ASN A 92 -11.70 19.80 -12.57
CA ASN A 92 -11.78 20.67 -13.72
C ASN A 92 -13.20 20.54 -14.27
N ARG A 93 -14.17 21.13 -13.56
CA ARG A 93 -15.46 21.44 -14.14
C ARG A 93 -15.16 22.53 -15.15
N SER A 94 -14.87 22.10 -16.38
CA SER A 94 -15.01 22.95 -17.55
C SER A 94 -16.45 23.47 -17.53
N ASN A 95 -16.63 24.68 -17.01
CA ASN A 95 -17.82 25.45 -17.30
C ASN A 95 -17.75 25.84 -18.77
N THR A 96 -18.34 25.00 -19.63
CA THR A 96 -18.86 25.35 -20.96
C THR A 96 -19.89 24.32 -21.35
#